data_AF-A0A0F9M6N0-F1
#
_entry.id   AF-A0A0F9M6N0-F1
#
_cell.length_a   1.000
_cell.length_b   1.000
_cell.length_c   1.000
_cell.angle_alpha   90.00
_cell.angle_beta   90.00
_cell.angle_gamma   90.00
#
_symmetry.space_group_name_H-M   'P 1'
#
loop_
_entity.id
_entity.type
_entity.pdbx_description
1 polymer ?
#
loop_
_entity_poly.entity_id
_entity_poly.type
_entity_poly.pdbx_seq_one_letter_code
_entity_poly.pdbx_strand_id
1 'polypeptide(L)' 'MKKFVAILSFLLSLFFVVPAQKVNVYERPLQYERSRDYDAKHYRIALTFDLDKKYFEGENRITLTPL' A
#
# COMPACT_ATOMS: atom_id res chain seq x y z
N MET A 1 -2.81 25.58 -37.22
CA MET A 1 -3.79 24.63 -36.62
C MET A 1 -3.60 23.19 -37.10
N LYS A 2 -3.63 22.90 -38.41
CA LYS A 2 -3.48 21.51 -38.93
C LYS A 2 -2.21 20.77 -38.44
N LYS A 3 -1.07 21.47 -38.35
CA LYS A 3 0.20 20.90 -37.84
C LYS A 3 0.14 20.55 -36.34
N PHE A 4 -0.53 21.37 -35.53
CA PHE A 4 -0.74 21.10 -34.11
C PHE A 4 -1.68 19.91 -33.89
N VAL A 5 -2.73 19.80 -34.70
CA VAL A 5 -3.63 18.64 -34.68
C VAL A 5 -2.88 17.36 -35.05
N ALA A 6 -2.02 17.40 -36.07
CA ALA A 6 -1.21 16.25 -36.45
C ALA A 6 -0.23 15.81 -35.35
N ILE A 7 0.43 16.77 -34.69
CA ILE A 7 1.34 16.50 -33.56
C ILE A 7 0.57 15.90 -32.37
N LEU A 8 -0.61 16.43 -32.06
CA LEU A 8 -1.45 15.94 -30.97
C LEU A 8 -1.96 14.52 -31.25
N SER A 9 -2.42 14.26 -32.47
CA SER A 9 -2.85 12.92 -32.89
C SER A 9 -1.71 11.90 -32.85
N PHE A 10 -0.51 12.32 -33.24
CA PHE A 10 0.69 11.47 -33.15
C PHE A 10 1.05 11.16 -31.69
N LEU A 11 1.05 12.16 -30.81
CA LEU A 11 1.28 11.98 -29.37
C LEU A 11 0.24 11.04 -28.73
N LEU A 12 -1.03 11.17 -29.13
CA LEU A 12 -2.09 10.30 -28.63
C LEU A 12 -1.92 8.85 -29.08
N SER A 13 -1.42 8.61 -30.30
CA SER A 13 -1.18 7.26 -30.82
C SER A 13 -0.10 6.48 -30.04
N LEU A 14 0.87 7.19 -29.44
CA LEU A 14 1.94 6.57 -28.65
C LEU A 14 1.42 5.91 -27.36
N PHE A 15 0.27 6.36 -26.83
CA PHE A 15 -0.35 5.77 -25.64
C PHE A 15 -0.97 4.38 -25.89
N PHE A 16 -1.31 4.04 -27.13
CA PHE A 16 -1.92 2.74 -27.47
C PHE A 16 -0.90 1.60 -27.58
N VAL A 17 0.41 1.91 -27.60
CA VAL A 17 1.49 0.92 -27.79
C VAL A 17 2.07 0.43 -26.46
N VAL A 18 1.73 1.06 -25.33
CA VAL A 18 2.21 0.62 -24.02
C VAL A 18 1.43 -0.64 -23.60
N PRO A 19 2.05 -1.83 -23.53
CA PRO A 19 1.37 -3.00 -23.00
C PRO A 19 0.97 -2.71 -21.56
N ALA A 20 -0.30 -2.96 -21.23
CA ALA A 20 -0.77 -2.90 -19.85
C ALA A 20 0.10 -3.82 -18.98
N GLN A 21 0.49 -3.35 -17.80
CA GLN A 21 1.28 -4.14 -16.86
C GLN A 21 0.50 -5.42 -16.53
N LYS A 22 1.04 -6.58 -16.96
CA LYS A 22 0.49 -7.87 -16.59
C LYS A 22 0.85 -8.12 -15.12
N VAL A 23 -0.09 -7.85 -14.22
CA VAL A 23 0.06 -8.18 -12.80
C VAL A 23 -0.08 -9.68 -12.65
N ASN A 24 1.03 -10.38 -12.35
CA ASN A 24 0.96 -11.79 -11.99
C ASN A 24 0.49 -11.92 -10.53
N VAL A 25 -0.81 -12.06 -10.35
CA VAL A 25 -1.48 -12.21 -9.05
C VAL A 25 -0.99 -13.46 -8.30
N TYR A 26 -0.52 -14.48 -9.02
CA TYR A 26 -0.09 -15.78 -8.49
C TYR A 26 1.39 -15.83 -8.11
N GLU A 27 2.21 -14.90 -8.61
CA GLU A 27 3.61 -14.70 -8.18
C GLU A 27 3.72 -13.82 -6.93
N ARG A 28 2.60 -13.31 -6.42
CA ARG A 28 2.62 -12.60 -5.14
C ARG A 28 3.15 -13.55 -4.07
N PRO A 29 4.12 -13.13 -3.24
CA PRO A 29 4.57 -13.96 -2.15
C PRO A 29 3.35 -14.34 -1.31
N LEU A 30 3.11 -15.65 -1.16
CA LEU A 30 2.13 -16.16 -0.21
C LEU A 30 2.46 -15.49 1.11
N GLN A 31 1.51 -14.74 1.66
CA GLN A 31 1.70 -13.83 2.77
C GLN A 31 2.57 -14.51 3.84
N TYR A 32 3.85 -14.12 3.92
CA TYR A 32 4.79 -14.63 4.90
C TYR A 32 4.44 -13.95 6.22
N GLU A 33 3.30 -14.35 6.78
CA GLU A 33 3.09 -14.16 8.21
C GLU A 33 4.30 -14.80 8.87
N ARG A 34 5.09 -14.01 9.61
CA ARG A 34 6.25 -14.55 10.33
C ARG A 34 5.77 -15.76 11.12
N SER A 35 6.53 -16.85 11.12
CA SER A 35 6.34 -17.89 12.14
C SER A 35 6.44 -17.20 13.49
N ARG A 36 5.35 -17.22 14.26
CA ARG A 36 5.30 -16.67 15.61
C ARG A 36 5.16 -17.85 16.55
N ASP A 37 5.95 -17.90 17.60
CA ASP A 37 5.82 -18.90 18.68
C ASP A 37 4.63 -18.57 19.61
N TYR A 38 3.69 -17.75 19.14
CA TYR A 38 2.59 -17.21 19.91
C TYR A 38 1.47 -16.68 19.01
N ASP A 39 0.23 -16.80 19.49
CA ASP A 39 -0.93 -16.14 18.93
C ASP A 39 -1.20 -14.82 19.65
N ALA A 40 -1.58 -13.79 18.90
CA ALA A 40 -2.07 -12.54 19.48
C ALA A 40 -3.58 -12.63 19.69
N LYS A 41 -4.00 -12.60 20.96
CA LYS A 41 -5.41 -12.69 21.38
C LYS A 41 -6.16 -11.36 21.29
N HIS A 42 -5.48 -10.26 21.59
CA HIS A 42 -6.12 -8.95 21.67
C HIS A 42 -5.12 -7.82 21.44
N TYR A 43 -5.58 -6.77 20.75
CA TYR A 43 -4.83 -5.53 20.54
C TYR A 43 -5.64 -4.38 21.12
N ARG A 44 -5.01 -3.60 22.01
CA ARG A 44 -5.55 -2.34 22.51
C ARG A 44 -4.57 -1.22 22.24
N ILE A 45 -5.02 -0.26 21.44
CA ILE A 45 -4.27 0.94 21.11
C ILE A 45 -4.99 2.12 21.75
N ALA A 46 -4.27 2.88 22.58
CA ALA A 46 -4.75 4.12 23.16
C ALA A 46 -3.80 5.23 22.73
N LEU A 47 -4.30 6.18 21.94
CA LEU A 47 -3.51 7.29 21.40
C LEU A 47 -4.17 8.61 21.77
N THR A 48 -3.33 9.60 22.04
CA THR A 48 -3.68 11.02 22.15
C THR A 48 -2.90 11.76 21.08
N PHE A 49 -3.57 12.66 20.37
CA PHE A 49 -2.93 13.51 19.38
C PHE A 49 -2.52 14.84 20.01
N ASP A 50 -1.24 15.18 19.94
CA ASP A 50 -0.73 16.51 20.25
C ASP A 50 -0.78 17.35 18.97
N LEU A 51 -1.72 18.31 18.92
CA LEU A 51 -1.95 19.14 17.74
C LEU A 51 -0.78 20.12 17.49
N ASP A 52 -0.18 20.65 18.55
CA ASP A 52 0.90 21.65 18.45
C ASP A 52 2.16 21.01 17.91
N LYS A 53 2.47 19.81 18.41
CA LYS A 53 3.67 19.05 18.01
C LYS A 53 3.41 18.10 16.85
N LYS A 54 2.15 17.94 16.43
CA LYS A 54 1.70 17.13 15.30
C LYS A 54 2.16 15.67 15.39
N TYR A 55 2.13 15.08 16.58
CA TYR A 55 2.44 13.67 16.77
C TYR A 55 1.43 12.98 17.69
N PHE A 56 1.36 11.65 17.60
CA PHE A 56 0.55 10.82 18.47
C PHE A 56 1.40 10.23 19.60
N GLU A 57 0.89 10.30 20.82
CA GLU A 57 1.48 9.65 21.99
C GLU A 57 0.50 8.64 22.58
N GLY A 58 1.00 7.60 23.23
CA GLY A 58 0.16 6.67 23.97
C GLY A 58 0.75 5.29 24.12
N GLU A 59 -0.13 4.30 24.30
CA GLU A 59 0.26 2.91 24.55
C GLU A 59 -0.31 1.95 23.50
N ASN A 60 0.49 0.93 23.18
CA ASN A 60 0.05 -0.25 22.47
C ASN A 60 0.20 -1.45 23.41
N ARG A 61 -0.92 -2.11 23.72
CA ARG A 61 -0.94 -3.33 24.50
C ARG A 61 -1.39 -4.49 23.63
N ILE A 62 -0.52 -5.50 23.53
CA ILE A 62 -0.79 -6.72 22.79
C ILE A 62 -0.83 -7.88 23.79
N THR A 63 -1.97 -8.57 23.83
CA THR A 63 -2.13 -9.78 24.65
C THR A 63 -1.76 -10.99 23.81
N LEU A 64 -0.77 -11.75 24.25
CA LEU A 64 -0.24 -12.91 23.54
C LEU A 64 -0.59 -14.21 24.29
N THR A 65 -0.65 -15.32 23.56
CA THR A 65 -0.67 -16.66 24.10
C THR A 65 0.40 -17.49 23.39
N PRO A 66 1.17 -18.33 24.10
CA PRO A 66 2.01 -19.30 23.44
C PRO A 66 1.17 -20.22 22.54
N LEU A 67 1.76 -20.69 21.45
CA LEU A 67 1.23 -21.80 20.65
C LEU A 67 1.43 -23.14 21.35
#